data_AF-A0A6N2CIY9-F1
#
_entry.id   AF-A0A6N2CIY9-F1
#
_cell.length_a   1.000
_cell.length_b   1.000
_cell.length_c   1.000
_cell.angle_alpha   90.00
_cell.angle_beta   90.00
_cell.angle_gamma   90.00
#
_symmetry.space_group_name_H-M   'P 1'
#
loop_
_entity.id
_entity.type
_entity.pdbx_description
1 polymer ?
#
loop_
_entity_poly.entity_id
_entity_poly.type
_entity_poly.pdbx_seq_one_letter_code
_entity_poly.pdbx_strand_id
1 'polypeptide(L)'
;MKKRTHSPAKQKGFALVIALSLMGFILLLLLSIATFVRVESLSSAAALSQLEARQNALLGLQVALGELQRSAGPDQRVTATGDLLAGTHISRRNLAGVWDSTDGTFLQWLVSDFDRENVAINFVQTEALDPDLNNVVLVGGGSALADADNRSIVVNLNNTGILSEAGTVGRYGWWIGDEGVKARVNVDNPFEVGNKQYGVLAL
;
A
#
# COMPACT_ATOMS: atom_id res chain seq x y z
N MET A 1 -55.91 -77.23 -27.92
CA MET A 1 -55.43 -76.39 -26.80
C MET A 1 -54.19 -75.61 -27.25
N LYS A 2 -54.28 -74.28 -27.40
CA LYS A 2 -53.18 -73.42 -27.88
C LYS A 2 -52.47 -72.79 -26.67
N LYS A 3 -51.23 -73.20 -26.37
CA LYS A 3 -50.38 -72.55 -25.36
C LYS A 3 -49.87 -71.22 -25.93
N ARG A 4 -50.21 -70.10 -25.30
CA ARG A 4 -49.63 -68.78 -25.58
C ARG A 4 -48.35 -68.64 -24.76
N THR A 5 -47.20 -68.57 -25.42
CA THR A 5 -45.90 -68.27 -24.79
C THR A 5 -45.75 -66.76 -24.68
N HIS A 6 -45.70 -66.24 -23.45
CA HIS A 6 -45.49 -64.82 -23.19
C HIS A 6 -43.98 -64.51 -23.30
N SER A 7 -43.55 -63.86 -24.38
CA SER A 7 -42.17 -63.37 -24.48
C SER A 7 -41.95 -62.23 -23.49
N PRO A 8 -40.91 -62.26 -22.63
CA PRO A 8 -40.63 -61.18 -21.71
C PRO A 8 -40.14 -59.95 -22.49
N ALA A 9 -40.76 -58.80 -22.25
CA ALA A 9 -40.35 -57.53 -22.83
C ALA A 9 -38.97 -57.14 -22.27
N LYS A 10 -37.95 -57.04 -23.13
CA LYS A 10 -36.59 -56.65 -22.73
C LYS A 10 -36.58 -55.21 -22.21
N GLN A 11 -36.23 -55.03 -20.94
CA GLN A 11 -36.02 -53.74 -20.27
C GLN A 11 -34.77 -53.04 -20.84
N LYS A 12 -34.89 -52.40 -22.02
CA LYS A 12 -33.77 -51.68 -22.65
C LYS A 12 -33.57 -50.24 -22.14
N GLY A 13 -34.55 -49.65 -21.47
CA GLY A 13 -34.50 -48.26 -20.99
C GLY A 13 -33.76 -48.05 -19.66
N PHE A 14 -33.79 -49.04 -18.75
CA PHE A 14 -33.25 -48.88 -17.38
C PHE A 14 -31.72 -48.76 -17.34
N ALA A 15 -31.02 -49.54 -18.18
CA ALA A 15 -29.56 -49.46 -18.29
C ALA A 15 -29.09 -48.08 -18.78
N LEU A 16 -29.86 -47.43 -19.67
CA LEU A 16 -29.54 -46.09 -20.15
C LEU A 16 -29.67 -45.05 -19.03
N VAL A 17 -30.73 -45.13 -18.20
CA VAL A 17 -30.93 -44.21 -17.08
C VAL A 17 -29.80 -44.34 -16.04
N ILE A 18 -29.37 -45.56 -15.71
CA ILE A 18 -28.24 -45.78 -14.80
C ILE A 18 -26.93 -45.28 -15.42
N ALA A 19 -26.69 -45.50 -16.71
CA ALA A 19 -25.49 -44.99 -17.37
C ALA A 19 -25.46 -43.46 -17.38
N LEU A 20 -26.60 -42.81 -17.64
CA LEU A 20 -26.72 -41.35 -17.68
C LEU A 20 -26.60 -40.74 -16.28
N SER A 21 -27.18 -41.38 -15.26
CA SER A 21 -27.02 -40.92 -13.87
C SER A 21 -25.59 -41.11 -13.37
N LEU A 22 -24.93 -42.22 -13.70
CA LEU A 22 -23.54 -42.47 -13.33
C LEU A 22 -22.59 -41.49 -14.03
N MET A 23 -22.77 -41.25 -15.33
CA MET A 23 -21.97 -40.29 -16.08
C MET A 23 -22.19 -38.85 -15.56
N GLY A 24 -23.44 -38.47 -15.29
CA GLY A 24 -23.76 -37.18 -14.68
C GLY A 24 -23.13 -37.01 -13.29
N PHE A 25 -23.18 -38.04 -12.45
CA PHE A 25 -22.54 -38.03 -11.13
C PHE A 25 -21.01 -37.89 -11.23
N ILE A 26 -20.37 -38.63 -12.13
CA ILE A 26 -18.92 -38.53 -12.37
C ILE A 26 -18.54 -37.13 -12.85
N LEU A 27 -19.32 -36.54 -13.75
CA LEU A 27 -19.08 -35.18 -14.23
C LEU A 27 -19.17 -34.15 -13.09
N LEU A 28 -20.16 -34.25 -12.21
CA LEU A 28 -20.28 -33.38 -11.03
C LEU A 28 -19.12 -33.59 -10.06
N LEU A 29 -18.68 -34.83 -9.85
CA LEU A 29 -17.55 -35.15 -9.00
C LEU A 29 -16.25 -34.51 -9.54
N LEU A 30 -15.99 -34.67 -10.84
CA LEU A 30 -14.83 -34.07 -11.50
C LEU A 30 -14.88 -32.55 -11.44
N LEU A 31 -16.05 -31.95 -11.68
CA LEU A 31 -16.22 -30.51 -11.60
C LEU A 31 -15.95 -29.99 -10.18
N SER A 32 -16.45 -30.69 -9.14
CA SER A 32 -16.24 -30.31 -7.75
C SER A 32 -14.76 -30.36 -7.36
N ILE A 33 -14.02 -31.39 -7.78
CA ILE A 33 -12.59 -31.50 -7.46
C ILE A 33 -11.80 -30.43 -8.23
N ALA A 34 -12.15 -30.21 -9.50
CA ALA A 34 -11.49 -29.20 -10.32
C ALA A 34 -11.70 -27.77 -9.78
N THR A 35 -12.92 -27.43 -9.35
CA THR A 35 -13.21 -26.12 -8.74
C THR A 35 -12.49 -25.95 -7.41
N PHE A 36 -12.46 -27.00 -6.57
CA PHE A 36 -11.75 -26.98 -5.30
C PHE A 36 -10.25 -26.71 -5.49
N VAL A 37 -9.59 -27.48 -6.36
CA VAL A 37 -8.15 -27.29 -6.67
C VAL A 37 -7.88 -25.90 -7.23
N ARG A 38 -8.77 -25.36 -8.07
CA ARG A 38 -8.61 -24.01 -8.61
C ARG A 38 -8.69 -22.93 -7.54
N VAL A 39 -9.65 -23.02 -6.61
CA VAL A 39 -9.77 -22.06 -5.50
C VAL A 39 -8.56 -22.13 -4.58
N GLU A 40 -8.09 -23.34 -4.26
CA GLU A 40 -6.90 -23.54 -3.43
C GLU A 40 -5.63 -22.94 -4.08
N SER A 41 -5.47 -23.15 -5.38
CA SER A 41 -4.35 -22.59 -6.15
C SER A 41 -4.38 -21.07 -6.19
N LEU A 42 -5.55 -20.47 -6.42
CA LEU A 42 -5.72 -19.02 -6.40
C LEU A 42 -5.48 -18.44 -5.00
N SER A 43 -5.95 -19.11 -3.95
CA SER A 43 -5.71 -18.69 -2.57
C SER A 43 -4.23 -18.76 -2.19
N SER A 44 -3.54 -19.83 -2.58
CA SER A 44 -2.10 -19.99 -2.35
C SER A 44 -1.29 -18.93 -3.10
N ALA A 45 -1.62 -18.63 -4.35
CA ALA A 45 -0.96 -17.59 -5.13
C ALA A 45 -1.14 -16.20 -4.49
N ALA A 46 -2.35 -15.89 -4.00
CA ALA A 46 -2.61 -14.65 -3.27
C ALA A 46 -1.88 -14.59 -1.93
N ALA A 47 -1.77 -15.72 -1.22
CA ALA A 47 -1.01 -15.78 0.03
C ALA A 47 0.49 -15.53 -0.21
N LEU A 48 1.05 -16.07 -1.28
CA LEU A 48 2.44 -15.85 -1.67
C LEU A 48 2.71 -14.39 -2.03
N SER A 49 1.88 -13.77 -2.88
CA SER A 49 2.06 -12.35 -3.24
C SER A 49 1.93 -11.43 -2.01
N GLN A 50 1.05 -11.75 -1.08
CA GLN A 50 0.92 -11.02 0.18
C GLN A 50 2.16 -11.18 1.08
N LEU A 51 2.78 -12.37 1.11
CA LEU A 51 4.01 -12.60 1.86
C LEU A 51 5.18 -11.82 1.26
N GLU A 52 5.32 -11.82 -0.07
CA GLU A 52 6.33 -11.03 -0.78
C GLU A 52 6.15 -9.53 -0.51
N ALA A 53 4.92 -9.02 -0.63
CA ALA A 53 4.61 -7.63 -0.30
C ALA A 53 4.97 -7.28 1.16
N ARG A 54 4.70 -8.18 2.12
CA ARG A 54 5.08 -7.99 3.53
C ARG A 54 6.59 -8.00 3.74
N GLN A 55 7.32 -8.89 3.08
CA GLN A 55 8.79 -8.92 3.16
C GLN A 55 9.40 -7.63 2.60
N ASN A 56 8.89 -7.13 1.48
CA ASN A 56 9.32 -5.84 0.92
C ASN A 56 9.00 -4.68 1.87
N ALA A 57 7.82 -4.68 2.49
CA ALA A 57 7.46 -3.68 3.50
C ALA A 57 8.35 -3.74 4.74
N LEU A 58 8.69 -4.95 5.22
CA LEU A 58 9.61 -5.15 6.35
C LEU A 58 11.02 -4.65 6.02
N LEU A 59 11.50 -4.90 4.80
CA LEU A 59 12.76 -4.33 4.31
C LEU A 59 12.70 -2.80 4.34
N GLY A 60 11.63 -2.21 3.81
CA GLY A 60 11.41 -0.76 3.84
C GLY A 60 11.44 -0.18 5.25
N LEU A 61 10.81 -0.87 6.21
CA LEU A 61 10.84 -0.50 7.63
C LEU A 61 12.26 -0.55 8.21
N GLN A 62 13.02 -1.61 7.92
CA GLN A 62 14.40 -1.75 8.40
C GLN A 62 15.31 -0.66 7.82
N VAL A 63 15.14 -0.32 6.54
CA VAL A 63 15.85 0.78 5.89
C VAL A 63 15.46 2.11 6.55
N ALA A 64 14.17 2.37 6.74
CA ALA A 64 13.68 3.59 7.39
C ALA A 64 14.28 3.77 8.79
N LEU A 65 14.31 2.70 9.59
CA LEU A 65 14.90 2.72 10.93
C LEU A 65 16.40 3.01 10.88
N GLY A 66 17.13 2.39 9.97
CA GLY A 66 18.55 2.65 9.78
C GLY A 66 18.82 4.10 9.37
N GLU A 67 18.02 4.65 8.47
CA GLU A 67 18.09 6.03 8.00
C GLU A 67 17.77 7.03 9.12
N LEU A 68 16.75 6.73 9.94
CA LEU A 68 16.43 7.52 11.12
C LEU A 68 17.58 7.50 12.13
N GLN A 69 18.09 6.32 12.49
CA GLN A 69 19.20 6.19 13.43
C GLN A 69 20.47 6.86 12.91
N ARG A 70 20.75 6.77 11.61
CA ARG A 70 21.91 7.40 10.99
C ARG A 70 21.85 8.93 11.03
N SER A 71 20.68 9.49 10.74
CA SER A 71 20.52 10.94 10.59
C SER A 71 20.14 11.66 11.88
N ALA A 72 19.30 11.04 12.71
CA ALA A 72 18.84 11.58 14.00
C ALA A 72 19.56 10.97 15.22
N GLY A 73 20.55 10.09 15.01
CA GLY A 73 21.33 9.49 16.08
C GLY A 73 22.28 10.45 16.83
N PRO A 74 22.99 11.37 16.15
CA PRO A 74 23.78 12.38 16.84
C PRO A 74 22.91 13.32 17.70
N ASP A 75 23.41 13.73 18.86
CA ASP A 75 22.66 14.55 19.84
C ASP A 75 22.37 15.99 19.35
N GLN A 76 23.08 16.45 18.31
CA GLN A 76 22.91 17.76 17.69
C GLN A 76 21.94 17.71 16.51
N ARG A 77 20.85 16.96 16.63
CA ARG A 77 19.87 16.75 15.56
C ARG A 77 18.49 17.15 16.03
N VAL A 78 17.78 17.90 15.19
CA VAL A 78 16.40 18.30 15.42
C VAL A 78 15.56 17.81 14.26
N THR A 79 14.41 17.21 14.58
CA THR A 79 13.40 16.83 13.59
C THR A 79 12.32 17.91 13.52
N ALA A 80 11.76 18.06 12.34
CA ALA A 80 10.72 19.03 12.09
C ALA A 80 9.86 18.61 10.89
N THR A 81 8.57 18.92 10.93
CA THR A 81 7.65 18.60 9.84
C THR A 81 7.83 19.55 8.64
N GLY A 82 7.68 19.04 7.42
CA GLY A 82 7.77 19.83 6.18
C GLY A 82 6.76 20.97 6.09
N ASP A 83 5.66 20.89 6.83
CA ASP A 83 4.67 21.95 7.02
C ASP A 83 5.26 23.27 7.58
N LEU A 84 6.44 23.21 8.22
CA LEU A 84 7.13 24.41 8.71
C LEU A 84 7.65 25.31 7.58
N LEU A 85 7.82 24.77 6.37
CA LEU A 85 8.31 25.53 5.23
C LEU A 85 7.15 26.20 4.48
N ALA A 86 7.35 27.48 4.13
CA ALA A 86 6.43 28.19 3.26
C ALA A 86 6.39 27.55 1.86
N GLY A 87 5.19 27.39 1.31
CA GLY A 87 4.98 26.81 -0.01
C GLY A 87 5.10 25.29 -0.07
N THR A 88 5.16 24.59 1.07
CA THR A 88 5.14 23.12 1.10
C THR A 88 3.85 22.58 0.45
N HIS A 89 4.03 21.63 -0.46
CA HIS A 89 2.92 20.99 -1.14
C HIS A 89 2.11 20.11 -0.17
N ILE A 90 0.81 20.01 -0.43
CA ILE A 90 -0.17 19.33 0.42
C ILE A 90 0.23 17.90 0.78
N SER A 91 0.75 17.16 -0.21
CA SER A 91 1.15 15.76 -0.08
C SER A 91 2.47 15.57 0.68
N ARG A 92 3.24 16.65 0.90
CA ARG A 92 4.57 16.62 1.50
C ARG A 92 4.68 17.33 2.85
N ARG A 93 3.58 17.92 3.35
CA ARG A 93 3.54 18.59 4.66
C ARG A 93 3.94 17.71 5.84
N ASN A 94 3.57 16.43 5.79
CA ASN A 94 3.81 15.51 6.90
C ASN A 94 5.20 14.86 6.84
N LEU A 95 6.04 15.18 5.85
CA LEU A 95 7.40 14.64 5.79
C LEU A 95 8.24 15.16 6.97
N ALA A 96 8.92 14.28 7.68
CA ALA A 96 9.90 14.70 8.68
C ALA A 96 11.24 15.02 8.00
N GLY A 97 11.80 16.18 8.31
CA GLY A 97 13.17 16.53 7.96
C GLY A 97 14.09 16.42 9.17
N VAL A 98 15.40 16.38 8.92
CA VAL A 98 16.43 16.45 9.95
C VAL A 98 17.31 17.66 9.69
N TRP A 99 17.57 18.43 10.74
CA TRP A 99 18.44 19.59 10.75
C TRP A 99 19.54 19.44 11.81
N ASP A 100 20.69 20.06 11.57
CA ASP A 100 21.72 20.24 12.59
C ASP A 100 21.31 21.36 13.55
N SER A 101 21.34 21.09 14.87
CA SER A 101 20.98 22.08 15.89
C SER A 101 22.01 23.20 16.05
N THR A 102 23.25 22.97 15.64
CA THR A 102 24.36 23.89 15.87
C THR A 102 24.30 25.06 14.90
N ASP A 103 24.12 24.75 13.62
CA ASP A 103 24.17 25.72 12.52
C ASP A 103 22.82 25.90 11.82
N GLY A 104 21.80 25.13 12.18
CA GLY A 104 20.48 25.15 11.52
C GLY A 104 20.47 24.56 10.11
N THR A 105 21.55 23.88 9.70
CA THR A 105 21.70 23.34 8.35
C THR A 105 20.76 22.15 8.14
N PHE A 106 20.04 22.15 7.02
CA PHE A 106 19.21 21.01 6.61
C PHE A 106 20.08 19.84 6.13
N LEU A 107 19.75 18.63 6.59
CA LEU A 107 20.51 17.42 6.26
C LEU A 107 19.77 16.52 5.27
N GLN A 108 18.55 16.10 5.60
CA GLN A 108 17.76 15.21 4.73
C GLN A 108 16.27 15.16 5.10
N TRP A 109 15.45 14.78 4.12
CA TRP A 109 14.07 14.35 4.35
C TRP A 109 14.03 12.85 4.63
N LEU A 110 13.22 12.43 5.61
CA LEU A 110 13.05 11.04 6.03
C LEU A 110 11.94 10.36 5.21
N VAL A 111 12.22 10.16 3.93
CA VAL A 111 11.33 9.49 2.98
C VAL A 111 12.13 8.74 1.92
N SER A 112 11.58 7.66 1.38
CA SER A 112 12.31 6.82 0.44
C SER A 112 12.50 7.42 -0.95
N ASP A 113 11.71 8.42 -1.34
CA ASP A 113 11.81 9.11 -2.63
C ASP A 113 12.73 10.35 -2.64
N PHE A 114 13.36 10.65 -1.51
CA PHE A 114 14.31 11.76 -1.42
C PHE A 114 15.65 11.41 -2.07
N ASP A 115 16.11 12.28 -2.98
CA ASP A 115 17.45 12.21 -3.55
C ASP A 115 18.48 12.72 -2.52
N ARG A 116 19.36 11.82 -2.10
CA ARG A 116 20.40 12.09 -1.09
C ARG A 116 21.69 12.64 -1.70
N GLU A 117 21.88 12.49 -3.00
CA GLU A 117 23.06 13.04 -3.68
C GLU A 117 22.90 14.54 -3.93
N ASN A 118 21.65 14.99 -4.14
CA ASN A 118 21.29 16.39 -4.33
C ASN A 118 20.37 16.89 -3.21
N VAL A 119 20.96 17.09 -2.02
CA VAL A 119 20.22 17.52 -0.82
C VAL A 119 19.54 18.87 -1.06
N ALA A 120 18.21 18.85 -1.18
CA ALA A 120 17.41 20.02 -1.49
C ALA A 120 16.24 20.19 -0.50
N ILE A 121 16.28 21.27 0.29
CA ILE A 121 15.24 21.55 1.29
C ILE A 121 13.87 21.83 0.64
N ASN A 122 13.85 22.40 -0.57
CA ASN A 122 12.65 22.70 -1.34
C ASN A 122 11.97 21.47 -1.97
N PHE A 123 12.50 20.25 -1.76
CA PHE A 123 11.86 19.00 -2.17
C PHE A 123 10.39 18.92 -1.74
N VAL A 124 10.03 19.43 -0.56
CA VAL A 124 8.66 19.44 -0.04
C VAL A 124 7.71 20.37 -0.79
N GLN A 125 8.22 21.30 -1.61
CA GLN A 125 7.41 22.21 -2.42
C GLN A 125 6.96 21.60 -3.75
N THR A 126 7.61 20.53 -4.19
CA THR A 126 7.22 19.80 -5.41
C THR A 126 6.12 18.80 -5.08
N GLU A 127 5.11 18.71 -5.95
CA GLU A 127 4.07 17.71 -5.80
C GLU A 127 4.68 16.30 -5.84
N ALA A 128 4.15 15.40 -5.01
CA ALA A 128 4.47 13.98 -5.16
C ALA A 128 3.94 13.54 -6.54
N LEU A 129 4.79 12.89 -7.33
CA LEU A 129 4.47 12.47 -8.69
C LEU A 129 3.20 11.60 -8.72
N ASP A 130 2.47 11.64 -9.83
CA ASP A 130 1.19 10.94 -10.05
C ASP A 130 1.23 9.44 -9.66
N PRO A 131 0.28 8.88 -8.87
CA PRO A 131 0.19 7.45 -8.52
C PRO A 131 0.47 6.47 -9.68
N ASP A 132 0.13 6.84 -10.91
CA ASP A 132 0.30 5.99 -12.10
C ASP A 132 1.75 5.86 -12.60
N LEU A 133 2.70 6.64 -12.03
CA LEU A 133 4.11 6.70 -12.43
C LEU A 133 5.06 6.14 -11.36
N ASN A 134 4.84 4.89 -10.93
CA ASN A 134 5.60 4.18 -9.89
C ASN A 134 5.50 4.82 -8.48
N ASN A 135 4.36 5.40 -8.14
CA ASN A 135 4.12 5.95 -6.81
C ASN A 135 3.19 5.04 -6.01
N VAL A 136 3.36 5.02 -4.68
CA VAL A 136 2.48 4.28 -3.77
C VAL A 136 1.90 5.22 -2.73
N VAL A 137 0.60 5.10 -2.50
CA VAL A 137 -0.09 5.78 -1.41
C VAL A 137 0.14 4.96 -0.14
N LEU A 138 0.96 5.47 0.78
CA LEU A 138 1.23 4.81 2.06
C LEU A 138 0.13 5.08 3.09
N VAL A 139 -0.41 6.29 3.07
CA VAL A 139 -1.55 6.72 3.88
C VAL A 139 -2.49 7.48 2.98
N GLY A 140 -3.79 7.19 3.01
CA GLY A 140 -4.77 7.81 2.12
C GLY A 140 -6.21 7.61 2.59
N GLY A 141 -7.16 7.78 1.67
CA GLY A 141 -8.59 7.62 1.95
C GLY A 141 -8.87 6.25 2.56
N GLY A 142 -9.59 6.21 3.68
CA GLY A 142 -9.88 5.00 4.43
C GLY A 142 -8.80 4.52 5.39
N SER A 143 -7.63 5.17 5.47
CA SER A 143 -6.61 4.83 6.48
C SER A 143 -7.00 5.28 7.89
N ALA A 144 -7.57 6.49 8.01
CA ALA A 144 -8.05 7.04 9.27
C ALA A 144 -9.45 7.67 9.14
N LEU A 145 -9.75 8.25 7.98
CA LEU A 145 -11.04 8.86 7.65
C LEU A 145 -11.40 8.49 6.21
N ALA A 146 -12.70 8.42 5.92
CA ALA A 146 -13.21 8.05 4.59
C ALA A 146 -12.80 9.07 3.51
N ASP A 147 -12.64 10.33 3.89
CA ASP A 147 -12.15 11.41 3.03
C ASP A 147 -10.75 11.82 3.47
N ALA A 148 -9.79 11.70 2.57
CA ALA A 148 -8.39 12.03 2.81
C ALA A 148 -7.78 12.85 1.67
N ASP A 149 -8.62 13.58 0.91
CA ASP A 149 -8.20 14.32 -0.29
C ASP A 149 -7.02 15.29 -0.05
N ASN A 150 -6.74 15.63 1.21
CA ASN A 150 -5.64 16.52 1.61
C ASN A 150 -4.61 15.93 2.58
N ARG A 151 -4.70 14.63 2.89
CA ARG A 151 -3.87 13.96 3.91
C ARG A 151 -3.17 12.70 3.40
N SER A 152 -3.16 12.49 2.08
CA SER A 152 -2.46 11.37 1.50
C SER A 152 -0.94 11.56 1.56
N ILE A 153 -0.25 10.49 1.96
CA ILE A 153 1.21 10.39 1.91
C ILE A 153 1.53 9.49 0.74
N VAL A 154 2.11 10.10 -0.29
CA VAL A 154 2.46 9.44 -1.54
C VAL A 154 3.97 9.44 -1.67
N VAL A 155 4.53 8.27 -1.96
CA VAL A 155 5.97 8.07 -2.06
C VAL A 155 6.32 7.43 -3.40
N ASN A 156 7.35 7.97 -4.05
CA ASN A 156 7.88 7.42 -5.29
C ASN A 156 8.77 6.20 -5.07
N LEU A 157 8.65 5.21 -5.95
CA LEU A 157 9.37 3.94 -5.86
C LEU A 157 10.49 3.77 -6.90
N ASN A 158 10.84 4.81 -7.66
CA ASN A 158 11.85 4.73 -8.72
C ASN A 158 13.22 4.29 -8.17
N ASN A 159 13.58 4.77 -6.98
CA ASN A 159 14.87 4.49 -6.34
C ASN A 159 14.84 3.35 -5.31
N THR A 160 13.73 2.61 -5.19
CA THR A 160 13.55 1.57 -4.16
C THR A 160 13.30 0.18 -4.73
N GLY A 161 13.77 -0.06 -5.97
CA GLY A 161 13.73 -1.36 -6.61
C GLY A 161 14.65 -2.38 -5.92
N ILE A 162 14.11 -3.55 -5.62
CA ILE A 162 14.85 -4.74 -5.20
C ILE A 162 15.28 -5.45 -6.48
N LEU A 163 16.60 -5.48 -6.72
CA LEU A 163 17.18 -6.03 -7.94
C LEU A 163 17.57 -7.50 -7.77
N SER A 164 17.38 -8.26 -8.84
CA SER A 164 17.86 -9.62 -9.08
C SER A 164 18.63 -9.63 -10.40
N GLU A 165 19.43 -10.67 -10.64
CA GLU A 165 20.07 -10.92 -11.93
C GLU A 165 19.08 -10.90 -13.12
N ALA A 166 17.79 -11.20 -12.87
CA ALA A 166 16.73 -11.20 -13.88
C ALA A 166 15.93 -9.89 -13.98
N GLY A 167 16.21 -8.87 -13.16
CA GLY A 167 15.49 -7.58 -13.14
C GLY A 167 14.96 -7.18 -11.76
N THR A 168 14.03 -6.22 -11.71
CA THR A 168 13.40 -5.78 -10.46
C THR A 168 12.37 -6.80 -9.97
N VAL A 169 12.61 -7.41 -8.80
CA VAL A 169 11.75 -8.44 -8.18
C VAL A 169 10.68 -7.84 -7.29
N GLY A 170 10.94 -6.67 -6.73
CA GLY A 170 10.02 -5.99 -5.81
C GLY A 170 10.40 -4.54 -5.61
N ARG A 171 9.55 -3.81 -4.90
CA ARG A 171 9.79 -2.42 -4.51
C ARG A 171 9.31 -2.24 -3.07
N TYR A 172 9.91 -1.29 -2.37
CA TYR A 172 9.48 -0.91 -1.03
C TYR A 172 9.38 0.61 -0.92
N GLY A 173 8.46 1.12 -0.12
CA GLY A 173 8.30 2.55 0.13
C GLY A 173 8.22 2.78 1.63
N TRP A 174 8.81 3.86 2.11
CA TRP A 174 8.71 4.23 3.52
C TRP A 174 8.70 5.74 3.70
N TRP A 175 8.08 6.15 4.80
CA TRP A 175 7.98 7.52 5.26
C TRP A 175 8.08 7.55 6.78
N ILE A 176 8.69 8.59 7.31
CA ILE A 176 8.71 8.87 8.75
C ILE A 176 8.05 10.22 8.98
N GLY A 177 7.05 10.22 9.87
CA GLY A 177 6.41 11.42 10.38
C GLY A 177 6.98 11.81 11.74
N ASP A 178 7.07 13.12 11.97
CA ASP A 178 7.35 13.66 13.30
C ASP A 178 6.02 14.01 13.99
N GLU A 179 5.75 13.32 15.10
CA GLU A 179 4.57 13.53 15.95
C GLU A 179 4.93 14.22 17.29
N GLY A 180 6.15 14.78 17.40
CA GLY A 180 6.59 15.53 18.59
C GLY A 180 5.86 16.85 18.84
N VAL A 181 4.95 17.25 17.95
CA VAL A 181 4.22 18.52 18.02
C VAL A 181 3.03 18.41 18.96
N LYS A 182 3.21 18.84 20.23
CA LYS A 182 2.18 18.78 21.28
C LYS A 182 0.89 19.56 20.96
N ALA A 183 0.97 20.61 20.14
CA ALA A 183 -0.16 21.31 19.55
C ALA A 183 0.36 22.23 18.44
N ARG A 184 -0.31 22.26 17.29
CA ARG A 184 -0.04 23.24 16.23
C ARG A 184 -0.87 24.49 16.55
N VAL A 185 -0.24 25.64 16.70
CA VAL A 185 -0.94 26.93 16.93
C VAL A 185 -1.42 27.55 15.60
N ASN A 186 -0.92 27.03 14.47
CA ASN A 186 -1.29 27.44 13.11
C ASN A 186 -2.31 26.49 12.45
N VAL A 187 -3.17 25.83 13.22
CA VAL A 187 -4.25 25.02 12.64
C VAL A 187 -5.47 25.91 12.53
N ASP A 188 -5.91 26.17 11.30
CA ASP A 188 -7.22 26.78 11.07
C ASP A 188 -8.30 25.94 11.76
N ASN A 189 -9.21 26.61 12.48
CA ASN A 189 -10.29 25.95 13.22
C ASN A 189 -11.13 25.10 12.23
N PRO A 190 -11.15 23.76 12.37
CA PRO A 190 -11.84 22.88 11.43
C PRO A 190 -13.37 23.00 11.46
N PHE A 191 -13.92 23.81 12.38
CA PHE A 191 -15.35 24.08 12.51
C PHE A 191 -15.76 25.51 12.11
N GLU A 192 -14.81 26.38 11.75
CA GLU A 192 -15.14 27.73 11.27
C GLU A 192 -15.37 27.73 9.75
N VAL A 193 -16.63 27.50 9.38
CA VAL A 193 -17.12 27.83 8.05
C VAL A 193 -17.46 29.33 8.04
N GLY A 194 -16.45 30.19 7.89
CA GLY A 194 -16.70 31.60 7.56
C GLY A 194 -15.70 32.62 8.12
N ASN A 195 -15.15 33.40 7.19
CA ASN A 195 -14.37 34.63 7.36
C ASN A 195 -12.95 34.51 7.91
N LYS A 196 -12.01 34.46 6.95
CA LYS A 196 -10.60 34.82 7.10
C LYS A 196 -10.48 36.19 7.79
N GLN A 197 -10.03 36.21 9.03
CA GLN A 197 -9.35 37.38 9.58
C GLN A 197 -7.87 37.06 9.68
N TYR A 198 -7.09 37.73 8.84
CA TYR A 198 -5.64 37.82 9.00
C TYR A 198 -5.36 38.55 10.32
N GLY A 199 -4.92 37.82 11.33
CA GLY A 199 -4.35 38.40 12.53
C GLY A 199 -2.96 38.97 12.23
N VAL A 200 -2.91 40.19 11.73
CA VAL A 200 -1.76 41.08 11.95
C VAL A 200 -1.92 41.64 13.37
N LEU A 201 -0.84 41.56 14.17
CA LEU A 201 -0.36 42.48 15.23
C LEU A 201 0.59 41.66 16.14
N ALA A 202 1.91 41.78 15.96
CA ALA A 202 2.78 42.74 16.66
C ALA A 202 3.12 42.35 18.11
N LEU A 203 4.21 41.60 18.29
CA LEU A 203 5.42 41.96 19.05
C LEU A 203 6.50 40.89 18.83
#